data_AF-A0A3D1BQF3-F1
#
_entry.id   AF-A0A3D1BQF3-F1
#
_cell.length_a   1.000
_cell.length_b   1.000
_cell.length_c   1.000
_cell.angle_alpha   90.00
_cell.angle_beta   90.00
_cell.angle_gamma   90.00
#
_symmetry.space_group_name_H-M   'P 1'
#
loop_
_entity.id
_entity.type
_entity.pdbx_description
1 polymer ?
#
loop_
_entity_poly.entity_id
_entity_poly.type
_entity_poly.pdbx_seq_one_letter_code
_entity_poly.pdbx_strand_id
1 'polypeptide(L)'
;PRPAVWPDGYYIPTSTGDHVMQKHACVVEREKMLYGQPAQEICFVIDSVGFLNNADLDGYQLPPDGDPNIMMATGGAQLNDVFSDDGIYYWKFKVDWEEPSKSELDGPHKVKVAEYNYLGNGQLTKTVPQPGTDQRLDSQGDKIMSRMVYRRIGERESIVAVHSVNTTIGGGGIRWYEFRIDNNRDVRLFQQGTYAPDENYRWMGSPAMDKLGNIGIGYSFGGEEHFTGQRFAARCAGDPPGLLTMKEAVLVEGEASQTNTMRWMDYAQTAVDPVDDCTIWYVGDYLKEEADYYSTKIGAFKIER
;
A
#
# COMPACT_ATOMS: atom_id res chain seq x y z
N PRO A 1 8.54 0.07 -10.24
CA PRO A 1 7.58 -1.06 -10.39
C PRO A 1 7.33 -1.68 -9.02
N ARG A 2 6.12 -2.18 -8.76
CA ARG A 2 5.71 -2.74 -7.45
C ARG A 2 5.30 -4.20 -7.65
N PRO A 3 6.27 -5.11 -7.80
CA PRO A 3 5.97 -6.51 -8.07
C PRO A 3 5.28 -7.14 -6.85
N ALA A 4 4.40 -8.10 -7.12
CA ALA A 4 3.79 -8.97 -6.12
C ALA A 4 4.04 -10.44 -6.50
N VAL A 5 4.14 -11.27 -5.48
CA VAL A 5 4.24 -12.72 -5.60
C VAL A 5 2.86 -13.32 -5.41
N TRP A 6 2.48 -14.20 -6.31
CA TRP A 6 1.34 -15.11 -6.20
C TRP A 6 1.83 -16.54 -6.49
N PRO A 7 1.08 -17.62 -6.18
CA PRO A 7 1.59 -18.98 -6.36
C PRO A 7 1.99 -19.30 -7.81
N ASP A 8 1.23 -18.81 -8.79
CA ASP A 8 1.38 -19.09 -10.22
C ASP A 8 2.25 -18.08 -10.98
N GLY A 9 2.48 -16.88 -10.43
CA GLY A 9 3.11 -15.80 -11.18
C GLY A 9 3.73 -14.68 -10.35
N TYR A 10 4.64 -13.95 -10.98
CA TYR A 10 5.09 -12.64 -10.51
C TYR A 10 4.29 -11.56 -11.22
N TYR A 11 3.45 -10.87 -10.46
CA TYR A 11 2.53 -9.87 -10.99
C TYR A 11 3.15 -8.47 -10.89
N ILE A 12 3.06 -7.70 -11.97
CA ILE A 12 3.71 -6.40 -12.09
C ILE A 12 2.74 -5.41 -12.75
N PRO A 13 2.29 -4.39 -12.00
CA PRO A 13 1.58 -3.26 -12.59
C PRO A 13 2.60 -2.25 -13.13
N THR A 14 2.38 -1.77 -14.35
CA THR A 14 3.20 -0.72 -14.98
C THR A 14 2.35 0.48 -15.38
N SER A 15 2.98 1.65 -15.46
CA SER A 15 2.36 2.88 -15.96
C SER A 15 2.75 3.09 -17.41
N THR A 16 1.78 3.33 -18.30
CA THR A 16 2.07 3.52 -19.73
C THR A 16 2.57 4.94 -20.05
N GLY A 17 2.44 5.88 -19.11
CA GLY A 17 3.09 7.21 -19.19
C GLY A 17 2.56 8.19 -18.16
N ASP A 18 3.05 9.44 -18.22
CA ASP A 18 2.66 10.52 -17.31
C ASP A 18 1.44 11.31 -17.79
N HIS A 19 1.00 11.10 -19.03
CA HIS A 19 -0.03 11.89 -19.72
C HIS A 19 -1.22 11.03 -20.19
N VAL A 20 -1.17 9.72 -19.95
CA VAL A 20 -2.22 8.77 -20.31
C VAL A 20 -2.56 7.96 -19.06
N MET A 21 -3.84 7.96 -18.68
CA MET A 21 -4.35 7.11 -17.60
C MET A 21 -4.54 5.69 -18.12
N GLN A 22 -3.44 4.97 -18.30
CA GLN A 22 -3.43 3.58 -18.72
C GLN A 22 -2.38 2.82 -17.92
N LYS A 23 -2.75 1.60 -17.50
CA LYS A 23 -1.85 0.68 -16.81
C LYS A 23 -1.78 -0.63 -17.55
N HIS A 24 -0.60 -1.22 -17.63
CA HIS A 24 -0.49 -2.62 -18.02
C HIS A 24 -0.40 -3.46 -16.75
N ALA A 25 -1.34 -4.38 -16.59
CA ALA A 25 -1.29 -5.43 -15.59
C ALA A 25 -0.64 -6.65 -16.24
N CYS A 26 0.60 -6.93 -15.88
CA CYS A 26 1.36 -8.04 -16.43
C CYS A 26 1.63 -9.11 -15.38
N VAL A 27 1.80 -10.35 -15.82
CA VAL A 27 2.20 -11.48 -15.00
C VAL A 27 3.21 -12.32 -15.76
N VAL A 28 4.25 -12.77 -15.05
CA VAL A 28 5.30 -13.63 -15.59
C VAL A 28 5.29 -14.98 -14.88
N GLU A 29 5.46 -16.06 -15.65
CA GLU A 29 5.37 -17.45 -15.20
C GLU A 29 6.43 -17.79 -14.13
N ARG A 30 5.98 -17.90 -12.87
CA ARG A 30 6.87 -18.00 -11.71
C ARG A 30 7.71 -19.27 -11.72
N GLU A 31 7.10 -20.41 -12.07
CA GLU A 31 7.77 -21.71 -12.07
C GLU A 31 8.99 -21.72 -13.02
N LYS A 32 8.81 -21.26 -14.27
CA LYS A 32 9.90 -21.16 -15.24
C LYS A 32 11.00 -20.23 -14.78
N MET A 33 10.64 -19.07 -14.23
CA MET A 33 11.62 -18.11 -13.71
C MET A 33 12.47 -18.73 -12.58
N LEU A 34 11.87 -19.50 -11.67
CA LEU A 34 12.60 -20.18 -10.60
C LEU A 34 13.59 -21.24 -11.12
N TYR A 35 13.25 -21.91 -12.22
CA TYR A 35 14.15 -22.86 -12.88
C TYR A 35 15.13 -22.22 -13.86
N GLY A 36 15.12 -20.89 -14.02
CA GLY A 36 15.96 -20.19 -15.00
C GLY A 36 15.61 -20.54 -16.46
N GLN A 37 14.36 -20.92 -16.71
CA GLN A 37 13.85 -21.25 -18.05
C GLN A 37 13.18 -20.02 -18.69
N PRO A 38 13.02 -20.02 -20.03
CA PRO A 38 12.14 -19.04 -20.69
C PRO A 38 10.74 -19.08 -20.06
N ALA A 39 10.25 -17.92 -19.63
CA ALA A 39 8.96 -17.76 -18.96
C ALA A 39 8.00 -16.98 -19.87
N GLN A 40 6.73 -17.37 -19.88
CA GLN A 40 5.69 -16.62 -20.56
C GLN A 40 5.34 -15.34 -19.79
N GLU A 41 4.95 -14.29 -20.52
CA GLU A 41 4.38 -13.05 -19.98
C GLU A 41 3.00 -12.83 -20.59
N ILE A 42 2.02 -12.49 -19.74
CA ILE A 42 0.67 -12.15 -20.14
C ILE A 42 0.34 -10.77 -19.58
N CYS A 43 -0.19 -9.88 -20.42
CA CYS A 43 -0.51 -8.51 -20.04
C CYS A 43 -1.92 -8.12 -20.49
N PHE A 44 -2.64 -7.43 -19.60
CA PHE A 44 -3.86 -6.72 -19.92
C PHE A 44 -3.65 -5.22 -19.81
N VAL A 45 -4.31 -4.47 -20.68
CA VAL A 45 -4.33 -3.00 -20.64
C VAL A 45 -5.60 -2.56 -19.92
N ILE A 46 -5.45 -1.73 -18.89
CA ILE A 46 -6.55 -1.15 -18.13
C ILE A 46 -6.55 0.36 -18.38
N ASP A 47 -7.63 0.86 -18.98
CA ASP A 47 -7.82 2.28 -19.24
C ASP A 47 -8.47 2.99 -18.04
N SER A 48 -8.21 4.29 -17.93
CA SER A 48 -8.83 5.20 -16.95
C SER A 48 -8.70 4.76 -15.48
N VAL A 49 -7.61 4.08 -15.13
CA VAL A 49 -7.32 3.64 -13.76
C VAL A 49 -6.16 4.44 -13.15
N GLY A 50 -6.26 4.70 -11.84
CA GLY A 50 -5.18 5.26 -11.03
C GLY A 50 -4.02 4.29 -10.84
N PHE A 51 -3.18 4.54 -9.83
CA PHE A 51 -2.15 3.58 -9.46
C PHE A 51 -2.80 2.35 -8.83
N LEU A 52 -2.52 1.18 -9.41
CA LEU A 52 -2.99 -0.10 -8.93
C LEU A 52 -1.83 -0.94 -8.41
N ASN A 53 -2.11 -1.76 -7.39
CA ASN A 53 -1.17 -2.74 -6.85
C ASN A 53 -1.82 -4.13 -6.82
N ASN A 54 -0.98 -5.14 -6.98
CA ASN A 54 -1.33 -6.54 -6.85
C ASN A 54 -1.27 -7.00 -5.39
N ALA A 55 -2.12 -7.95 -5.03
CA ALA A 55 -2.08 -8.59 -3.73
C ALA A 55 -0.79 -9.41 -3.63
N ASP A 56 -0.04 -9.19 -2.56
CA ASP A 56 1.24 -9.84 -2.34
C ASP A 56 1.19 -10.70 -1.07
N LEU A 57 1.78 -11.90 -1.15
CA LEU A 57 1.62 -12.93 -0.12
C LEU A 57 2.42 -12.60 1.14
N ASP A 58 1.78 -12.74 2.30
CA ASP A 58 2.45 -12.90 3.59
C ASP A 58 2.06 -14.24 4.23
N GLY A 59 3.05 -14.92 4.81
CA GLY A 59 2.87 -16.19 5.52
C GLY A 59 2.89 -17.42 4.64
N TYR A 60 2.70 -18.58 5.27
CA TYR A 60 2.84 -19.88 4.61
C TYR A 60 1.51 -20.47 4.09
N GLN A 61 0.38 -19.90 4.50
CA GLN A 61 -0.92 -20.33 4.01
C GLN A 61 -1.22 -19.61 2.70
N LEU A 62 -1.10 -20.33 1.60
CA LEU A 62 -1.33 -19.81 0.27
C LEU A 62 -2.83 -19.71 -0.04
N PRO A 63 -3.22 -18.82 -0.99
CA PRO A 63 -4.54 -18.91 -1.61
C PRO A 63 -4.74 -20.30 -2.25
N PRO A 64 -5.99 -20.77 -2.39
CA PRO A 64 -6.28 -21.98 -3.16
C PRO A 64 -5.64 -21.97 -4.56
N ASP A 65 -5.19 -23.14 -5.01
CA ASP A 65 -4.53 -23.28 -6.31
C ASP A 65 -5.44 -22.83 -7.46
N GLY A 66 -4.88 -22.02 -8.36
CA GLY A 66 -5.61 -21.48 -9.52
C GLY A 66 -6.51 -20.27 -9.21
N ASP A 67 -6.52 -19.79 -7.97
CA ASP A 67 -7.24 -18.56 -7.63
C ASP A 67 -6.57 -17.32 -8.26
N PRO A 68 -7.37 -16.36 -8.76
CA PRO A 68 -6.85 -15.15 -9.37
C PRO A 68 -6.10 -14.27 -8.36
N ASN A 69 -5.08 -13.56 -8.84
CA ASN A 69 -4.49 -12.46 -8.08
C ASN A 69 -5.47 -11.28 -8.05
N ILE A 70 -5.65 -10.67 -6.88
CA ILE A 70 -6.49 -9.49 -6.73
C ILE A 70 -5.64 -8.24 -6.92
N MET A 71 -6.07 -7.36 -7.80
CA MET A 71 -5.50 -6.01 -7.94
C MET A 71 -6.46 -4.98 -7.35
N MET A 72 -5.94 -3.91 -6.75
CA MET A 72 -6.77 -2.81 -6.29
C MET A 72 -6.20 -1.45 -6.67
N ALA A 73 -7.08 -0.47 -6.81
CA ALA A 73 -6.77 0.94 -6.98
C ALA A 73 -7.74 1.79 -6.15
N THR A 74 -7.30 3.00 -5.79
CA THR A 74 -8.21 4.04 -5.33
C THR A 74 -9.12 4.49 -6.48
N GLY A 75 -10.30 4.97 -6.14
CA GLY A 75 -11.18 5.72 -7.03
C GLY A 75 -10.73 7.16 -7.22
N GLY A 76 -11.38 7.92 -8.08
CA GLY A 76 -10.92 9.25 -8.51
C GLY A 76 -9.80 9.19 -9.56
N ALA A 77 -9.41 10.37 -10.05
CA ALA A 77 -8.50 10.54 -11.18
C ALA A 77 -7.78 11.90 -11.07
N GLN A 78 -6.57 11.89 -10.52
CA GLN A 78 -5.79 13.12 -10.30
C GLN A 78 -5.56 13.93 -11.58
N LEU A 79 -5.28 13.25 -12.70
CA LEU A 79 -5.07 13.89 -14.01
C LEU A 79 -6.33 14.55 -14.59
N ASN A 80 -7.51 14.24 -14.03
CA ASN A 80 -8.80 14.82 -14.40
C ASN A 80 -9.38 15.70 -13.28
N ASP A 81 -8.56 16.13 -12.33
CA ASP A 81 -8.96 16.94 -11.16
C ASP A 81 -10.06 16.31 -10.27
N VAL A 82 -10.13 14.98 -10.24
CA VAL A 82 -11.06 14.23 -9.37
C VAL A 82 -10.28 13.63 -8.19
N PHE A 83 -10.37 14.27 -7.02
CA PHE A 83 -9.55 13.93 -5.84
C PHE A 83 -10.31 13.23 -4.72
N SER A 84 -11.63 13.05 -4.86
CA SER A 84 -12.47 12.36 -3.88
C SER A 84 -13.17 11.16 -4.48
N ASP A 85 -13.38 10.13 -3.68
CA ASP A 85 -14.26 8.99 -3.99
C ASP A 85 -14.71 8.33 -2.67
N ASP A 86 -15.60 7.35 -2.80
CA ASP A 86 -16.09 6.48 -1.75
C ASP A 86 -15.94 4.99 -2.13
N GLY A 87 -15.13 4.71 -3.15
CA GLY A 87 -14.82 3.37 -3.65
C GLY A 87 -13.35 3.02 -3.58
N ILE A 88 -13.08 1.75 -3.29
CA ILE A 88 -11.85 1.06 -3.72
C ILE A 88 -12.26 0.09 -4.83
N TYR A 89 -11.52 0.10 -5.93
CA TYR A 89 -11.84 -0.69 -7.11
C TYR A 89 -10.89 -1.87 -7.20
N TYR A 90 -11.41 -3.05 -7.53
CA TYR A 90 -10.60 -4.25 -7.67
C TYR A 90 -10.85 -5.01 -8.97
N TRP A 91 -9.86 -5.81 -9.35
CA TRP A 91 -9.90 -6.74 -10.48
C TRP A 91 -9.40 -8.11 -10.04
N LYS A 92 -9.91 -9.15 -10.69
CA LYS A 92 -9.44 -10.54 -10.56
C LYS A 92 -8.62 -10.87 -11.80
N PHE A 93 -7.32 -11.09 -11.64
CA PHE A 93 -6.42 -11.47 -12.73
C PHE A 93 -6.16 -12.99 -12.67
N LYS A 94 -6.87 -13.72 -13.52
CA LYS A 94 -6.74 -15.18 -13.67
C LYS A 94 -5.87 -15.51 -14.88
N VAL A 95 -4.91 -16.41 -14.70
CA VAL A 95 -3.99 -16.83 -15.75
C VAL A 95 -4.26 -18.27 -16.16
N ASP A 96 -4.16 -18.52 -17.46
CA ASP A 96 -4.08 -19.86 -18.04
C ASP A 96 -2.74 -19.95 -18.80
N TRP A 97 -1.76 -20.63 -18.20
CA TRP A 97 -0.42 -20.78 -18.80
C TRP A 97 -0.41 -21.76 -19.97
N GLU A 98 -1.33 -22.74 -19.99
CA GLU A 98 -1.43 -23.72 -21.07
C GLU A 98 -2.06 -23.09 -22.33
N GLU A 99 -3.08 -22.26 -22.14
CA GLU A 99 -3.78 -21.54 -23.19
C GLU A 99 -3.90 -20.05 -22.85
N PRO A 100 -2.86 -19.23 -23.12
CA PRO A 100 -2.82 -17.80 -22.73
C PRO A 100 -4.05 -16.99 -23.15
N SER A 101 -4.70 -17.34 -24.25
CA SER A 101 -5.94 -16.69 -24.73
C SER A 101 -7.16 -16.90 -23.82
N LYS A 102 -7.11 -17.83 -22.87
CA LYS A 102 -8.12 -18.05 -21.83
C LYS A 102 -7.86 -17.31 -20.52
N SER A 103 -6.72 -16.61 -20.42
CA SER A 103 -6.48 -15.72 -19.28
C SER A 103 -7.53 -14.61 -19.26
N GLU A 104 -7.91 -14.17 -18.05
CA GLU A 104 -9.02 -13.24 -17.85
C GLU A 104 -8.63 -12.16 -16.83
N LEU A 105 -9.05 -10.95 -17.14
CA LEU A 105 -9.05 -9.84 -16.19
C LEU A 105 -10.50 -9.38 -15.96
N ASP A 106 -11.07 -9.78 -14.83
CA ASP A 106 -12.44 -9.45 -14.46
C ASP A 106 -12.47 -8.21 -13.54
N GLY A 107 -13.17 -7.15 -13.97
CA GLY A 107 -13.33 -5.88 -13.24
C GLY A 107 -13.42 -4.66 -14.16
N PRO A 108 -13.49 -3.43 -13.62
CA PRO A 108 -13.42 -3.10 -12.19
C PRO A 108 -14.70 -3.42 -11.43
N HIS A 109 -14.53 -3.92 -10.21
CA HIS A 109 -15.58 -4.07 -9.21
C HIS A 109 -15.40 -3.03 -8.10
N LYS A 110 -16.46 -2.36 -7.66
CA LYS A 110 -16.39 -1.32 -6.62
C LYS A 110 -16.71 -1.90 -5.24
N VAL A 111 -15.79 -1.72 -4.29
CA VAL A 111 -16.05 -1.89 -2.85
C VAL A 111 -16.35 -0.52 -2.26
N LYS A 112 -17.56 -0.33 -1.74
CA LYS A 112 -17.95 0.89 -1.02
C LYS A 112 -17.13 1.00 0.28
N VAL A 113 -16.55 2.18 0.49
CA VAL A 113 -15.82 2.57 1.69
C VAL A 113 -16.32 3.94 2.19
N ALA A 114 -15.86 4.38 3.36
CA ALA A 114 -16.11 5.77 3.77
C ALA A 114 -15.43 6.74 2.79
N GLU A 115 -16.09 7.88 2.55
CA GLU A 115 -15.56 8.93 1.67
C GLU A 115 -14.14 9.34 2.08
N TYR A 116 -13.34 9.67 1.08
CA TYR A 116 -12.01 10.20 1.26
C TYR A 116 -11.72 11.25 0.19
N ASN A 117 -10.74 12.09 0.52
CA ASN A 117 -10.09 12.98 -0.43
C ASN A 117 -8.58 12.72 -0.34
N TYR A 118 -7.90 12.64 -1.49
CA TYR A 118 -6.47 12.40 -1.56
C TYR A 118 -5.69 13.44 -0.75
N LEU A 119 -4.73 12.97 0.06
CA LEU A 119 -3.83 13.91 0.75
C LEU A 119 -3.13 14.78 -0.28
N GLY A 120 -3.32 16.09 -0.18
CA GLY A 120 -2.69 17.03 -1.10
C GLY A 120 -3.22 17.02 -2.53
N ASN A 121 -4.42 16.46 -2.78
CA ASN A 121 -4.97 16.26 -4.12
C ASN A 121 -4.12 15.31 -5.01
N GLY A 122 -3.27 14.47 -4.41
CA GLY A 122 -2.49 13.45 -5.12
C GLY A 122 -1.01 13.80 -5.28
N GLN A 123 -0.32 13.05 -6.15
CA GLN A 123 1.12 13.20 -6.43
C GLN A 123 1.50 14.49 -7.15
N LEU A 124 2.80 14.81 -7.12
CA LEU A 124 3.41 15.99 -7.74
C LEU A 124 2.89 17.30 -7.15
N THR A 125 2.49 17.26 -5.88
CA THR A 125 1.98 18.41 -5.13
C THR A 125 2.95 18.79 -4.02
N LYS A 126 2.87 20.05 -3.57
CA LYS A 126 3.71 20.60 -2.49
C LYS A 126 2.90 20.62 -1.20
N THR A 127 2.68 19.45 -0.62
CA THR A 127 1.62 19.26 0.39
C THR A 127 2.16 19.36 1.80
N VAL A 128 3.16 18.55 2.14
CA VAL A 128 3.60 18.40 3.53
C VAL A 128 4.66 19.46 3.87
N PRO A 129 4.42 20.34 4.86
CA PRO A 129 5.41 21.32 5.31
C PRO A 129 6.60 20.67 6.02
N GLN A 130 7.70 21.42 6.12
CA GLN A 130 8.92 21.02 6.82
C GLN A 130 9.50 22.20 7.62
N PRO A 131 10.24 21.97 8.71
CA PRO A 131 10.83 23.06 9.49
C PRO A 131 11.89 23.85 8.70
N GLY A 132 11.90 25.17 8.86
CA GLY A 132 12.99 26.03 8.40
C GLY A 132 13.13 26.18 6.87
N THR A 133 12.11 25.81 6.09
CA THR A 133 12.11 25.95 4.63
C THR A 133 10.71 26.10 4.05
N ASP A 134 10.59 26.84 2.94
CA ASP A 134 9.34 26.91 2.15
C ASP A 134 9.17 25.67 1.23
N GLN A 135 10.19 24.81 1.13
CA GLN A 135 10.12 23.58 0.36
C GLN A 135 9.21 22.55 1.06
N ARG A 136 8.16 22.12 0.37
CA ARG A 136 7.21 21.10 0.84
C ARG A 136 7.41 19.76 0.15
N LEU A 137 6.94 18.70 0.79
CA LEU A 137 7.04 17.34 0.29
C LEU A 137 5.75 16.88 -0.41
N ASP A 138 5.95 16.04 -1.42
CA ASP A 138 4.90 15.34 -2.15
C ASP A 138 4.33 14.20 -1.31
N SER A 139 3.00 14.20 -1.13
CA SER A 139 2.27 13.21 -0.34
C SER A 139 1.91 11.94 -1.12
N GLN A 140 1.83 12.03 -2.45
CA GLN A 140 1.38 10.95 -3.33
C GLN A 140 0.05 10.31 -2.90
N GLY A 141 -0.92 11.15 -2.51
CA GLY A 141 -2.20 10.68 -1.94
C GLY A 141 -3.11 9.91 -2.91
N ASP A 142 -2.83 9.97 -4.22
CA ASP A 142 -3.61 9.36 -5.31
C ASP A 142 -3.32 7.86 -5.52
N LYS A 143 -2.63 7.22 -4.57
CA LYS A 143 -2.13 5.87 -4.70
C LYS A 143 -2.62 5.02 -3.54
N ILE A 144 -3.18 3.86 -3.86
CA ILE A 144 -3.06 2.75 -2.93
C ILE A 144 -1.58 2.42 -2.80
N MET A 145 -1.08 2.34 -1.58
CA MET A 145 0.36 2.21 -1.34
C MET A 145 0.82 0.77 -1.49
N SER A 146 2.11 0.60 -1.80
CA SER A 146 2.77 -0.70 -1.71
C SER A 146 3.16 -0.97 -0.24
N ARG A 147 3.00 -2.18 0.29
CA ARG A 147 2.38 -3.36 -0.33
C ARG A 147 0.87 -3.37 -0.10
N MET A 148 0.16 -4.11 -0.94
CA MET A 148 -1.19 -4.60 -0.65
C MET A 148 -1.05 -6.05 -0.21
N VAL A 149 -1.26 -6.32 1.07
CA VAL A 149 -0.89 -7.62 1.66
C VAL A 149 -2.07 -8.57 1.65
N TYR A 150 -1.90 -9.72 1.00
CA TYR A 150 -2.77 -10.88 1.17
C TYR A 150 -2.30 -11.72 2.35
N ARG A 151 -3.25 -12.12 3.21
CA ARG A 151 -2.98 -12.99 4.34
C ARG A 151 -4.09 -14.03 4.50
N ARG A 152 -3.73 -15.30 4.63
CA ARG A 152 -4.65 -16.39 4.97
C ARG A 152 -4.39 -16.93 6.38
N ILE A 153 -5.45 -17.03 7.18
CA ILE A 153 -5.44 -17.60 8.53
C ILE A 153 -6.60 -18.58 8.64
N GLY A 154 -6.32 -19.87 8.42
CA GLY A 154 -7.35 -20.91 8.32
C GLY A 154 -8.22 -20.70 7.08
N GLU A 155 -9.53 -20.62 7.27
CA GLU A 155 -10.51 -20.35 6.20
C GLU A 155 -10.66 -18.85 5.90
N ARG A 156 -9.95 -17.99 6.64
CA ARG A 156 -10.08 -16.53 6.54
C ARG A 156 -9.01 -15.97 5.64
N GLU A 157 -9.42 -15.40 4.51
CA GLU A 157 -8.57 -14.64 3.60
C GLU A 157 -8.78 -13.13 3.78
N SER A 158 -7.67 -12.41 3.89
CA SER A 158 -7.61 -10.96 4.06
C SER A 158 -6.81 -10.30 2.96
N ILE A 159 -7.20 -9.07 2.62
CA ILE A 159 -6.29 -8.10 2.00
C ILE A 159 -6.20 -6.87 2.91
N VAL A 160 -4.98 -6.42 3.23
CA VAL A 160 -4.74 -5.17 3.94
C VAL A 160 -4.11 -4.16 3.00
N ALA A 161 -4.69 -2.96 2.94
CA ALA A 161 -4.23 -1.89 2.07
C ALA A 161 -4.32 -0.53 2.76
N VAL A 162 -3.49 0.42 2.33
CA VAL A 162 -3.48 1.79 2.86
C VAL A 162 -3.28 2.83 1.76
N HIS A 163 -3.68 4.07 2.05
CA HIS A 163 -3.33 5.26 1.28
C HIS A 163 -3.39 6.52 2.16
N SER A 164 -2.81 7.61 1.66
CA SER A 164 -2.73 8.90 2.36
C SER A 164 -3.95 9.76 2.03
N VAL A 165 -4.69 10.22 3.04
CA VAL A 165 -5.91 11.03 2.86
C VAL A 165 -5.84 12.35 3.62
N ASN A 166 -6.56 13.36 3.13
CA ASN A 166 -6.85 14.57 3.89
C ASN A 166 -7.68 14.22 5.13
N THR A 167 -7.51 15.00 6.19
CA THR A 167 -8.26 14.83 7.44
C THR A 167 -8.94 16.14 7.84
N THR A 168 -10.03 16.03 8.60
CA THR A 168 -10.80 17.19 9.07
C THR A 168 -10.09 17.99 10.14
N ILE A 169 -9.10 17.40 10.83
CA ILE A 169 -8.31 18.08 11.87
C ILE A 169 -7.10 18.82 11.28
N GLY A 170 -6.84 18.70 9.97
CA GLY A 170 -5.62 19.17 9.33
C GLY A 170 -4.58 18.05 9.16
N GLY A 171 -3.40 18.40 8.66
CA GLY A 171 -2.36 17.40 8.41
C GLY A 171 -2.74 16.37 7.35
N GLY A 172 -2.30 15.13 7.56
CA GLY A 172 -2.56 13.99 6.68
C GLY A 172 -2.69 12.70 7.48
N GLY A 173 -3.59 11.82 7.05
CA GLY A 173 -3.89 10.58 7.77
C GLY A 173 -3.65 9.34 6.93
N ILE A 174 -3.31 8.25 7.61
CA ILE A 174 -3.26 6.93 6.99
C ILE A 174 -4.66 6.33 6.99
N ARG A 175 -5.30 6.30 5.83
CA ARG A 175 -6.52 5.53 5.64
C ARG A 175 -6.14 4.09 5.33
N TRP A 176 -6.65 3.16 6.13
CA TRP A 176 -6.36 1.74 6.04
C TRP A 176 -7.64 0.92 5.94
N TYR A 177 -7.52 -0.25 5.31
CA TYR A 177 -8.61 -1.18 5.07
C TYR A 177 -8.16 -2.60 5.37
N GLU A 178 -9.03 -3.39 5.97
CA GLU A 178 -9.00 -4.84 5.87
C GLU A 178 -10.22 -5.29 5.06
N PHE A 179 -9.95 -5.97 3.95
CA PHE A 179 -10.93 -6.62 3.10
C PHE A 179 -10.95 -8.12 3.36
N ARG A 180 -12.09 -8.76 3.09
CA ARG A 180 -12.24 -10.22 3.08
C ARG A 180 -12.53 -10.68 1.67
N ILE A 181 -12.04 -11.87 1.35
CA ILE A 181 -12.30 -12.56 0.10
C ILE A 181 -13.25 -13.72 0.41
N ASP A 182 -14.29 -13.90 -0.41
CA ASP A 182 -15.18 -15.06 -0.31
C ASP A 182 -14.84 -16.16 -1.32
N ASN A 183 -15.62 -17.24 -1.33
CA ASN A 183 -15.38 -18.39 -2.21
C ASN A 183 -15.53 -18.08 -3.71
N ASN A 184 -16.22 -16.99 -4.08
CA ASN A 184 -16.30 -16.52 -5.47
C ASN A 184 -15.18 -15.53 -5.81
N ARG A 185 -14.23 -15.36 -4.88
CA ARG A 185 -13.15 -14.37 -4.93
C ARG A 185 -13.67 -12.93 -4.93
N ASP A 186 -14.89 -12.70 -4.45
CA ASP A 186 -15.43 -11.35 -4.31
C ASP A 186 -14.84 -10.69 -3.07
N VAL A 187 -14.46 -9.42 -3.24
CA VAL A 187 -13.83 -8.63 -2.19
C VAL A 187 -14.89 -7.80 -1.48
N ARG A 188 -14.93 -7.89 -0.16
CA ARG A 188 -15.80 -7.07 0.69
C ARG A 188 -15.01 -6.34 1.76
N LEU A 189 -15.41 -5.11 2.05
CA LEU A 189 -14.89 -4.37 3.20
C LEU A 189 -15.27 -5.10 4.50
N PHE A 190 -14.28 -5.37 5.36
CA PHE A 190 -14.52 -5.89 6.70
C PHE A 190 -14.38 -4.80 7.76
N GLN A 191 -13.32 -3.99 7.66
CA GLN A 191 -13.15 -2.81 8.49
C GLN A 191 -12.23 -1.80 7.83
N GLN A 192 -12.31 -0.56 8.29
CA GLN A 192 -11.46 0.53 7.87
C GLN A 192 -11.31 1.57 8.98
N GLY A 193 -10.27 2.38 8.89
CA GLY A 193 -10.09 3.57 9.74
C GLY A 193 -9.16 4.58 9.11
N THR A 194 -9.19 5.82 9.60
CA THR A 194 -8.16 6.83 9.32
C THR A 194 -7.37 7.07 10.60
N TYR A 195 -6.06 6.84 10.57
CA TYR A 195 -5.18 7.16 11.68
C TYR A 195 -4.60 8.57 11.53
N ALA A 196 -5.09 9.48 12.37
CA ALA A 196 -4.65 10.87 12.48
C ALA A 196 -4.95 11.37 13.90
N PRO A 197 -4.11 11.04 14.90
CA PRO A 197 -4.34 11.41 16.29
C PRO A 197 -4.05 12.89 16.60
N ASP A 198 -3.43 13.64 15.69
CA ASP A 198 -3.05 15.05 15.81
C ASP A 198 -3.00 15.72 14.43
N GLU A 199 -2.64 17.01 14.37
CA GLU A 199 -2.61 17.81 13.14
C GLU A 199 -1.33 17.59 12.28
N ASN A 200 -0.42 16.69 12.69
CA ASN A 200 0.77 16.37 11.90
C ASN A 200 0.45 15.42 10.75
N TYR A 201 1.36 15.34 9.78
CA TYR A 201 1.20 14.53 8.60
C TYR A 201 1.68 13.10 8.84
N ARG A 202 0.84 12.14 8.44
CA ARG A 202 1.17 10.73 8.30
C ARG A 202 0.82 10.30 6.88
N TRP A 203 1.82 9.89 6.11
CA TRP A 203 1.65 9.56 4.70
C TRP A 203 2.63 8.46 4.27
N MET A 204 2.44 7.96 3.05
CA MET A 204 3.30 6.92 2.45
C MET A 204 3.42 5.66 3.33
N GLY A 205 2.28 5.18 3.83
CA GLY A 205 2.22 4.02 4.71
C GLY A 205 2.43 2.68 3.98
N SER A 206 2.79 1.66 4.75
CA SER A 206 2.85 0.27 4.30
C SER A 206 2.32 -0.66 5.41
N PRO A 207 1.29 -1.49 5.14
CA PRO A 207 0.68 -2.36 6.14
C PRO A 207 1.20 -3.80 6.07
N ALA A 208 1.16 -4.52 7.19
CA ALA A 208 1.31 -5.96 7.26
C ALA A 208 0.32 -6.58 8.25
N MET A 209 0.05 -7.88 8.09
CA MET A 209 -0.78 -8.67 9.01
C MET A 209 -0.03 -9.91 9.49
N ASP A 210 0.07 -10.07 10.81
CA ASP A 210 0.73 -11.24 11.40
C ASP A 210 -0.18 -12.48 11.43
N LYS A 211 0.36 -13.62 11.92
CA LYS A 211 -0.38 -14.88 12.02
C LYS A 211 -1.57 -14.87 12.96
N LEU A 212 -1.60 -13.93 13.90
CA LEU A 212 -2.70 -13.75 14.84
C LEU A 212 -3.79 -12.83 14.27
N GLY A 213 -3.53 -12.19 13.12
CA GLY A 213 -4.42 -11.22 12.49
C GLY A 213 -4.28 -9.82 13.09
N ASN A 214 -3.19 -9.53 13.79
CA ASN A 214 -2.84 -8.18 14.19
C ASN A 214 -2.37 -7.41 12.95
N ILE A 215 -2.66 -6.12 12.90
CA ILE A 215 -2.29 -5.26 11.77
C ILE A 215 -1.30 -4.21 12.28
N GLY A 216 -0.16 -4.13 11.62
CA GLY A 216 0.87 -3.12 11.84
C GLY A 216 1.05 -2.27 10.60
N ILE A 217 1.25 -0.96 10.78
CA ILE A 217 1.43 -0.03 9.68
C ILE A 217 2.60 0.90 10.00
N GLY A 218 3.62 0.91 9.14
CA GLY A 218 4.70 1.91 9.17
C GLY A 218 4.45 3.02 8.16
N TYR A 219 4.80 4.24 8.50
CA TYR A 219 4.56 5.42 7.66
C TYR A 219 5.56 6.54 7.95
N SER A 220 5.66 7.49 7.01
CA SER A 220 6.34 8.76 7.24
C SER A 220 5.55 9.64 8.19
N PHE A 221 6.26 10.36 9.06
CA PHE A 221 5.70 11.36 9.98
C PHE A 221 6.45 12.68 9.83
N GLY A 222 5.75 13.81 9.87
CA GLY A 222 6.37 15.15 9.82
C GLY A 222 5.35 16.29 9.81
N GLY A 223 5.85 17.51 9.74
CA GLY A 223 5.03 18.72 9.69
C GLY A 223 5.87 19.99 9.84
N GLU A 224 5.21 21.13 10.06
CA GLU A 224 5.86 22.45 10.18
C GLU A 224 6.88 22.49 11.33
N GLU A 225 6.60 21.79 12.43
CA GLU A 225 7.45 21.75 13.64
C GLU A 225 8.24 20.43 13.78
N HIS A 226 8.06 19.49 12.84
CA HIS A 226 8.65 18.15 12.92
C HIS A 226 9.32 17.74 11.61
N PHE A 227 10.62 17.50 11.64
CA PHE A 227 11.34 16.92 10.52
C PHE A 227 10.81 15.53 10.18
N THR A 228 10.92 15.16 8.91
CA THR A 228 10.35 13.89 8.44
C THR A 228 11.10 12.68 8.99
N GLY A 229 10.38 11.88 9.77
CA GLY A 229 10.84 10.63 10.37
C GLY A 229 9.91 9.47 10.06
N GLN A 230 10.03 8.39 10.85
CA GLN A 230 9.29 7.15 10.67
C GLN A 230 8.58 6.75 11.95
N ARG A 231 7.31 6.37 11.82
CA ARG A 231 6.47 5.95 12.94
C ARG A 231 5.63 4.73 12.59
N PHE A 232 5.08 4.12 13.63
CA PHE A 232 4.22 2.95 13.56
C PHE A 232 2.94 3.13 14.36
N ALA A 233 1.85 2.60 13.81
CA ALA A 233 0.62 2.34 14.55
C ALA A 233 0.15 0.91 14.29
N ALA A 234 -0.58 0.34 15.24
CA ALA A 234 -0.99 -1.04 15.18
C ALA A 234 -2.33 -1.29 15.88
N ARG A 235 -2.92 -2.45 15.59
CA ARG A 235 -4.05 -3.03 16.31
C ARG A 235 -3.88 -4.52 16.50
N CYS A 236 -4.42 -5.02 17.61
CA CYS A 236 -4.65 -6.44 17.79
C CYS A 236 -5.88 -6.89 16.98
N ALA A 237 -5.93 -8.17 16.62
CA ALA A 237 -7.07 -8.75 15.91
C ALA A 237 -8.41 -8.53 16.63
N GLY A 238 -8.41 -8.65 17.96
CA GLY A 238 -9.59 -8.51 18.83
C GLY A 238 -9.93 -7.08 19.25
N ASP A 239 -9.20 -6.07 18.79
CA ASP A 239 -9.54 -4.68 19.08
C ASP A 239 -10.84 -4.26 18.36
N PRO A 240 -11.57 -3.24 18.87
CA PRO A 240 -12.74 -2.71 18.20
C PRO A 240 -12.47 -2.42 16.71
N PRO A 241 -13.39 -2.78 15.79
CA PRO A 241 -13.17 -2.59 14.36
C PRO A 241 -12.88 -1.13 14.00
N GLY A 242 -11.94 -0.94 13.07
CA GLY A 242 -11.61 0.37 12.52
C GLY A 242 -10.72 1.27 13.39
N LEU A 243 -10.23 0.77 14.53
CA LEU A 243 -9.31 1.51 15.40
C LEU A 243 -7.91 0.88 15.41
N LEU A 244 -6.87 1.73 15.27
CA LEU A 244 -5.49 1.41 15.64
C LEU A 244 -5.32 1.80 17.12
N THR A 245 -5.40 0.82 18.02
CA THR A 245 -5.51 1.08 19.46
C THR A 245 -4.14 1.22 20.15
N MET A 246 -3.07 0.75 19.51
CA MET A 246 -1.74 0.85 20.08
C MET A 246 -1.22 2.29 20.01
N LYS A 247 -0.48 2.69 21.05
CA LYS A 247 0.22 3.97 21.05
C LYS A 247 1.19 4.02 19.86
N GLU A 248 1.20 5.16 19.17
CA GLU A 248 2.17 5.41 18.10
C GLU A 248 3.61 5.23 18.63
N ALA A 249 4.40 4.44 17.91
CA ALA A 249 5.81 4.23 18.20
C ALA A 249 6.68 5.00 17.21
N VAL A 250 7.77 5.58 17.69
CA VAL A 250 8.76 6.27 16.86
C VAL A 250 9.88 5.29 16.53
N LEU A 251 10.16 5.09 15.23
CA LEU A 251 11.31 4.32 14.80
C LEU A 251 12.57 5.20 14.72
N VAL A 252 12.41 6.37 14.11
CA VAL A 252 13.46 7.37 13.96
C VAL A 252 12.81 8.74 13.77
N GLU A 253 13.33 9.74 14.47
CA GLU A 253 12.96 11.14 14.23
C GLU A 253 13.81 11.69 13.07
N GLY A 254 13.24 12.56 12.27
CA GLY A 254 14.01 13.34 11.30
C GLY A 254 14.86 14.40 12.01
N GLU A 255 15.94 14.81 11.37
CA GLU A 255 16.90 15.78 11.90
C GLU A 255 17.12 16.96 10.93
N ALA A 256 16.60 16.89 9.70
CA ALA A 256 16.71 17.96 8.70
C ALA A 256 15.55 17.96 7.70
N SER A 257 15.41 19.06 6.96
CA SER A 257 14.43 19.22 5.88
C SER A 257 15.04 18.87 4.53
N GLN A 258 14.29 18.18 3.68
CA GLN A 258 14.68 17.92 2.30
C GLN A 258 14.43 19.17 1.45
N THR A 259 15.50 19.84 1.03
CA THR A 259 15.44 21.12 0.29
C THR A 259 15.80 20.99 -1.20
N ASN A 260 16.33 19.85 -1.62
CA ASN A 260 16.78 19.59 -2.98
C ASN A 260 15.65 19.19 -3.95
N THR A 261 14.54 18.62 -3.44
CA THR A 261 13.38 18.20 -4.24
C THR A 261 12.11 18.11 -3.40
N MET A 262 10.95 18.25 -4.05
CA MET A 262 9.65 17.98 -3.41
C MET A 262 9.34 16.49 -3.30
N ARG A 263 9.94 15.65 -4.15
CA ARG A 263 9.57 14.23 -4.22
C ARG A 263 10.01 13.52 -2.94
N TRP A 264 9.06 12.99 -2.18
CA TRP A 264 9.32 12.26 -0.95
C TRP A 264 9.02 10.78 -1.11
N MET A 265 10.09 9.98 -1.17
CA MET A 265 10.07 8.51 -1.25
C MET A 265 9.22 8.01 -2.44
N ASP A 266 9.38 6.75 -2.84
CA ASP A 266 8.43 6.10 -3.76
C ASP A 266 7.94 4.74 -3.26
N TYR A 267 8.69 4.22 -2.29
CA TYR A 267 8.60 2.86 -1.78
C TYR A 267 8.92 2.90 -0.28
N ALA A 268 7.88 2.70 0.53
CA ALA A 268 8.04 2.17 1.88
C ALA A 268 7.48 0.75 1.88
N GLN A 269 8.05 -0.12 2.71
CA GLN A 269 7.65 -1.52 2.70
C GLN A 269 7.69 -2.10 4.10
N THR A 270 6.61 -2.81 4.44
CA THR A 270 6.62 -3.77 5.53
C THR A 270 6.81 -5.19 5.02
N ALA A 271 7.38 -6.05 5.86
CA ALA A 271 7.53 -7.48 5.61
C ALA A 271 7.37 -8.25 6.92
N VAL A 272 6.57 -9.31 6.91
CA VAL A 272 6.47 -10.22 8.06
C VAL A 272 7.68 -11.15 8.08
N ASP A 273 8.31 -11.28 9.24
CA ASP A 273 9.42 -12.20 9.46
C ASP A 273 8.92 -13.65 9.34
N PRO A 274 9.42 -14.44 8.39
CA PRO A 274 8.94 -15.80 8.18
C PRO A 274 9.30 -16.75 9.34
N VAL A 275 10.29 -16.40 10.18
CA VAL A 275 10.75 -17.28 11.27
C VAL A 275 9.70 -17.41 12.37
N ASP A 276 9.05 -16.29 12.74
CA ASP A 276 8.03 -16.28 13.79
C ASP A 276 6.62 -15.92 13.29
N ASP A 277 6.53 -15.46 12.05
CA ASP A 277 5.30 -15.06 11.36
C ASP A 277 4.51 -13.99 12.14
N CYS A 278 5.24 -13.18 12.92
CA CYS A 278 4.76 -12.17 13.87
C CYS A 278 5.53 -10.84 13.81
N THR A 279 6.85 -10.88 13.72
CA THR A 279 7.68 -9.68 13.69
C THR A 279 7.48 -8.98 12.35
N ILE A 280 7.17 -7.68 12.37
CA ILE A 280 6.97 -6.87 11.17
C ILE A 280 8.18 -5.96 11.01
N TRP A 281 8.94 -6.18 9.95
CA TRP A 281 10.01 -5.30 9.49
C TRP A 281 9.41 -4.13 8.70
N TYR A 282 10.04 -2.97 8.77
CA TYR A 282 9.71 -1.79 7.98
C TYR A 282 10.97 -1.10 7.47
N VAL A 283 10.89 -0.65 6.23
CA VAL A 283 11.87 0.23 5.59
C VAL A 283 11.14 1.45 5.03
N GLY A 284 11.73 2.62 5.27
CA GLY A 284 11.31 3.88 4.69
C GLY A 284 12.42 4.92 4.79
N ASP A 285 12.09 6.14 4.36
CA ASP A 285 13.01 7.27 4.33
C ASP A 285 12.85 8.15 5.59
N TYR A 286 13.93 8.85 5.94
CA TYR A 286 13.98 9.96 6.91
C TYR A 286 15.18 10.85 6.53
N LEU A 287 15.32 12.03 7.12
CA LEU A 287 16.50 12.89 6.90
C LEU A 287 17.35 12.95 8.17
N LYS A 288 18.65 12.72 8.01
CA LYS A 288 19.66 13.03 9.03
C LYS A 288 20.13 14.47 8.90
N GLU A 289 20.72 14.99 9.97
CA GLU A 289 21.48 16.24 9.90
C GLU A 289 22.59 16.13 8.85
N GLU A 290 22.82 17.22 8.10
CA GLU A 290 23.85 17.33 7.04
C GLU A 290 23.74 16.34 5.86
N ALA A 291 22.67 15.53 5.76
CA ALA A 291 22.51 14.63 4.63
C ALA A 291 22.13 15.37 3.34
N ASP A 292 22.88 15.11 2.25
CA ASP A 292 22.58 15.67 0.92
C ASP A 292 21.28 15.13 0.30
N TYR A 293 20.87 13.94 0.73
CA TYR A 293 19.71 13.19 0.24
C TYR A 293 19.03 12.42 1.40
N TYR A 294 17.89 11.79 1.10
CA TYR A 294 17.20 10.94 2.07
C TYR A 294 18.14 9.86 2.65
N SER A 295 17.90 9.54 3.91
CA SER A 295 18.49 8.42 4.63
C SER A 295 17.46 7.33 4.83
N THR A 296 17.91 6.08 4.98
CA THR A 296 17.02 4.94 5.22
C THR A 296 17.26 4.38 6.62
N LYS A 297 16.17 4.06 7.32
CA LYS A 297 16.19 3.29 8.56
C LYS A 297 15.37 2.02 8.35
N ILE A 298 15.89 0.91 8.85
CA ILE A 298 15.19 -0.36 8.90
C ILE A 298 14.97 -0.68 10.38
N GLY A 299 13.74 -1.02 10.73
CA GLY A 299 13.36 -1.43 12.08
C GLY A 299 12.34 -2.53 12.05
N ALA A 300 12.17 -3.19 13.19
CA ALA A 300 11.13 -4.19 13.37
C ALA A 300 10.29 -3.86 14.60
N PHE A 301 9.03 -4.24 14.55
CA PHE A 301 8.15 -4.20 15.71
C PHE A 301 7.34 -5.50 15.76
N LYS A 302 6.98 -5.90 16.98
CA LYS A 302 6.18 -7.09 17.25
C LYS A 302 5.02 -6.70 18.13
N ILE A 303 3.85 -7.20 17.78
CA ILE A 303 2.62 -6.96 18.53
C ILE A 303 2.53 -8.05 19.60
N GLU A 304 2.97 -7.73 20.82
CA GLU A 304 2.95 -8.67 21.95
C GLU A 304 1.61 -8.60 22.69
N ARG A 305 0.95 -9.76 22.81
CA ARG A 305 -0.13 -10.00 23.75
C ARG A 305 -0.09 -11.45 24.22
#